data_AF-A0A453FUY3-F1
#
_entry.id   AF-A0A453FUY3-F1
#
_cell.length_a   1.000
_cell.length_b   1.000
_cell.length_c   1.000
_cell.angle_alpha   90.00
_cell.angle_beta   90.00
_cell.angle_gamma   90.00
#
_symmetry.space_group_name_H-M   'P 1'
#
loop_
_entity.id
_entity.type
_entity.pdbx_description
1 polymer ?
#
loop_
_entity_poly.entity_id
_entity_poly.type
_entity_poly.pdbx_seq_one_letter_code
_entity_poly.pdbx_strand_id
1 'polypeptide(L)'
;VASAWRRAGLVHTWAAVLMGICAGSVPWFTMMVLHKRSSLLQKVDDTLAVFHTHAVAGLLGGVLTGLLATPELTTLHTHVPGTRGAFYGGGIQQVGKQLAAALFVVAWNVVVTTGIILAVGLVIPLRMPDEQLRIGDDAAHGEEAYALWGDGERFDVSRRAAARATEVGDQSVDQRLAAMGARGITVQL
;
A
#
# COMPACT_ATOMS: atom_id res chain seq x y z
N VAL A 1 2.43 1.14 13.77
CA VAL A 1 3.62 1.10 14.66
C VAL A 1 3.47 1.93 15.95
N ALA A 2 3.06 3.20 15.92
CA ALA A 2 2.96 4.05 17.13
C ALA A 2 1.98 3.58 18.23
N SER A 3 0.96 2.79 17.89
CA SER A 3 -0.04 2.30 18.86
C SER A 3 0.45 1.11 19.70
N ALA A 4 1.47 0.37 19.25
CA ALA A 4 2.08 -0.71 20.02
C ALA A 4 2.90 -0.18 21.21
N TRP A 5 3.66 0.91 21.01
CA TRP A 5 4.50 1.52 22.04
C TRP A 5 3.71 2.05 23.24
N ARG A 6 2.54 2.65 23.02
CA ARG A 6 1.71 3.18 24.13
C ARG A 6 1.13 2.10 25.03
N ARG A 7 1.10 0.85 24.59
CA ARG A 7 0.42 -0.27 25.29
C ARG A 7 1.39 -1.26 25.90
N ALA A 8 2.68 -1.18 25.56
CA ALA A 8 3.74 -1.97 26.16
C ALA A 8 3.87 -1.75 27.68
N GLY A 9 3.52 -0.55 28.17
CA GLY A 9 3.54 -0.22 29.60
C GLY A 9 2.32 -0.69 30.40
N LEU A 10 1.34 -1.36 29.78
CA LEU A 10 0.09 -1.78 30.43
C LEU A 10 -0.02 -3.30 30.67
N VAL A 11 0.92 -4.08 30.15
CA VAL A 11 0.88 -5.55 30.17
C VAL A 11 2.19 -6.11 30.71
N HIS A 12 2.14 -7.31 31.31
CA HIS A 12 3.36 -8.01 31.74
C HIS A 12 4.25 -8.39 30.55
N THR A 13 5.55 -8.57 30.82
CA THR A 13 6.57 -8.91 29.81
C THR A 13 6.23 -10.18 29.01
N TRP A 14 5.68 -11.21 29.66
CA TRP A 14 5.26 -12.45 28.98
C TRP A 14 4.10 -12.22 28.01
N ALA A 15 3.14 -11.36 28.38
CA ALA A 15 2.00 -11.00 27.55
C ALA A 15 2.43 -10.14 26.36
N ALA A 16 3.43 -9.27 26.55
CA ALA A 16 4.03 -8.48 25.47
C ALA A 16 4.67 -9.37 24.39
N VAL A 17 5.33 -10.47 24.77
CA VAL A 17 5.88 -11.44 23.80
C VAL A 17 4.77 -12.08 22.95
N LEU A 18 3.68 -12.51 23.58
CA LEU A 18 2.53 -13.08 22.86
C LEU A 18 1.89 -12.05 21.91
N MET A 19 1.72 -10.82 22.37
CA MET A 19 1.21 -9.73 21.54
C MET A 19 2.12 -9.45 20.35
N GLY A 20 3.43 -9.54 20.52
CA GLY A 20 4.41 -9.39 19.44
C GLY A 20 4.29 -10.49 18.37
N ILE A 21 4.18 -11.75 18.80
CA ILE A 21 3.96 -12.88 17.88
C ILE A 21 2.66 -12.70 17.09
N CYS A 22 1.55 -12.40 17.78
CA CYS A 22 0.27 -12.15 17.12
C CYS A 22 0.33 -10.95 16.16
N ALA A 23 1.04 -9.88 16.54
CA ALA A 23 1.21 -8.70 15.70
C ALA A 23 2.07 -8.95 14.45
N GLY A 24 2.92 -9.98 14.42
CA GLY A 24 3.62 -10.41 13.21
C GLY A 24 2.78 -11.36 12.36
N SER A 25 2.19 -12.39 12.98
CA SER A 25 1.50 -13.47 12.26
C SER A 25 0.16 -13.03 11.66
N VAL A 26 -0.62 -12.22 12.37
CA VAL A 26 -1.98 -11.83 11.91
C VAL A 26 -1.92 -10.89 10.70
N PRO A 27 -1.12 -9.80 10.68
CA PRO A 27 -1.00 -8.97 9.50
C PRO A 27 -0.50 -9.74 8.28
N TRP A 28 0.49 -10.62 8.46
CA TRP A 28 0.96 -11.53 7.41
C TRP A 28 -0.17 -12.39 6.84
N PHE A 29 -0.95 -13.02 7.72
CA PHE A 29 -2.11 -13.81 7.32
C PHE A 29 -3.16 -12.97 6.58
N THR A 30 -3.45 -11.77 7.07
CA THR A 30 -4.43 -10.89 6.40
C THR A 30 -3.94 -10.44 5.03
N MET A 31 -2.65 -10.17 4.85
CA MET A 31 -2.07 -9.80 3.57
C MET A 31 -2.15 -10.95 2.57
N MET A 32 -1.82 -12.18 2.98
CA MET A 32 -1.76 -13.33 2.06
C MET A 32 -3.15 -13.93 1.75
N VAL A 33 -4.07 -13.92 2.71
CA VAL A 33 -5.36 -14.62 2.61
C VAL A 33 -6.52 -13.66 2.34
N LEU A 34 -6.60 -12.52 3.04
CA LEU A 34 -7.75 -11.61 2.94
C LEU A 34 -7.73 -10.83 1.61
N HIS A 35 -6.55 -10.46 1.13
CA HIS A 35 -6.38 -9.77 -0.16
C HIS A 35 -6.83 -10.64 -1.35
N LYS A 36 -6.56 -11.96 -1.32
CA LYS A 36 -7.01 -12.89 -2.37
C LYS A 36 -8.51 -13.20 -2.32
N ARG A 37 -9.15 -13.05 -1.16
CA ARG A 37 -10.53 -13.51 -0.92
C ARG A 37 -11.59 -12.41 -1.05
N SER A 38 -11.21 -11.14 -0.90
CA SER A 38 -12.14 -10.02 -0.95
C SER A 38 -12.00 -9.21 -2.24
N SER A 39 -13.00 -9.31 -3.12
CA SER A 39 -13.10 -8.51 -4.35
C SER A 39 -13.12 -6.99 -4.09
N LEU A 40 -13.58 -6.56 -2.90
CA LEU A 40 -13.55 -5.15 -2.49
C LEU A 40 -12.14 -4.65 -2.15
N LEU A 41 -11.29 -5.49 -1.55
CA LEU A 41 -9.90 -5.13 -1.23
C LEU A 41 -8.98 -5.22 -2.44
N GLN A 42 -9.35 -5.98 -3.48
CA GLN A 42 -8.64 -5.98 -4.76
C GLN A 42 -8.88 -4.70 -5.57
N LYS A 43 -9.98 -4.00 -5.33
CA LYS A 43 -10.27 -2.70 -5.96
C LYS A 43 -9.64 -1.52 -5.21
N VAL A 44 -9.22 -1.72 -3.96
CA VAL A 44 -8.52 -0.71 -3.17
C VAL A 44 -7.02 -0.93 -3.37
N ASP A 45 -6.41 -0.02 -4.12
CA ASP A 45 -4.98 -0.07 -4.45
C ASP A 45 -4.14 0.40 -3.25
N ASP A 46 -4.06 -0.44 -2.20
CA ASP A 46 -3.17 -0.23 -1.06
C ASP A 46 -1.77 -0.76 -1.40
N THR A 47 -1.02 0.03 -2.18
CA THR A 47 0.29 -0.34 -2.73
C THR A 47 1.34 -0.66 -1.66
N LEU A 48 1.20 -0.09 -0.46
CA LEU A 48 2.13 -0.29 0.66
C LEU A 48 1.59 -1.24 1.74
N ALA A 49 0.42 -1.87 1.53
CA ALA A 49 -0.26 -2.74 2.50
C ALA A 49 -0.39 -2.09 3.90
N VAL A 50 -0.56 -0.76 3.94
CA VAL A 50 -0.60 0.03 5.19
C VAL A 50 -1.84 -0.33 6.01
N PHE A 51 -2.95 -0.65 5.34
CA PHE A 51 -4.18 -1.06 6.03
C PHE A 51 -3.95 -2.32 6.86
N HIS A 52 -3.28 -3.32 6.31
CA HIS A 52 -3.04 -4.60 6.99
C HIS A 52 -2.03 -4.44 8.14
N THR A 53 -0.94 -3.72 7.89
CA THR A 53 0.16 -3.59 8.86
C THR A 53 -0.11 -2.54 9.94
N HIS A 54 -0.99 -1.56 9.69
CA HIS A 54 -1.32 -0.51 10.67
C HIS A 54 -2.73 -0.63 11.24
N ALA A 55 -3.76 -0.77 10.39
CA ALA A 55 -5.15 -0.78 10.87
C ALA A 55 -5.50 -2.11 11.54
N VAL A 56 -5.24 -3.24 10.86
CA VAL A 56 -5.53 -4.57 11.42
C VAL A 56 -4.62 -4.87 12.62
N ALA A 57 -3.31 -4.64 12.50
CA ALA A 57 -2.39 -4.82 13.62
C ALA A 57 -2.72 -3.88 14.80
N GLY A 58 -3.12 -2.64 14.49
CA GLY A 58 -3.49 -1.65 15.49
C GLY A 58 -4.75 -2.02 16.28
N LEU A 59 -5.78 -2.52 15.58
CA LEU A 59 -7.02 -3.02 16.17
C LEU A 59 -6.76 -4.26 17.03
N LEU A 60 -6.01 -5.24 16.51
CA LEU A 60 -5.63 -6.43 17.23
C LEU A 60 -4.88 -6.09 18.52
N GLY A 61 -3.89 -5.19 18.44
CA GLY A 61 -3.16 -4.73 19.62
C GLY A 61 -4.05 -3.99 20.63
N GLY A 62 -5.05 -3.24 20.15
CA GLY A 62 -6.03 -2.58 21.03
C GLY A 62 -6.92 -3.59 21.76
N VAL A 63 -7.41 -4.62 21.06
CA VAL A 63 -8.22 -5.70 21.65
C VAL A 63 -7.41 -6.50 22.66
N LEU A 64 -6.19 -6.93 22.31
CA LEU A 64 -5.31 -7.66 23.22
C LEU A 64 -4.98 -6.85 24.48
N THR A 65 -4.80 -5.54 24.35
CA THR A 65 -4.62 -4.66 25.51
C THR A 65 -5.88 -4.57 26.37
N GLY A 66 -7.06 -4.52 25.75
CA GLY A 66 -8.34 -4.55 26.47
C GLY A 66 -8.55 -5.86 27.26
N LEU A 67 -7.90 -6.95 26.83
CA LEU A 67 -7.93 -8.24 27.52
C LEU A 67 -6.87 -8.35 28.62
N LEU A 68 -5.63 -7.95 28.33
CA LEU A 68 -4.43 -8.24 29.12
C LEU A 68 -3.92 -7.07 29.98
N ALA A 69 -4.59 -5.91 29.98
CA ALA A 69 -4.16 -4.77 30.78
C ALA A 69 -4.17 -5.10 32.29
N THR A 70 -3.03 -4.94 32.96
CA THR A 70 -2.90 -5.26 34.38
C THR A 70 -3.26 -4.05 35.24
N PRO A 71 -4.00 -4.25 36.35
CA PRO A 71 -4.46 -3.14 37.18
C PRO A 71 -3.29 -2.31 37.74
N GLU A 72 -2.20 -2.97 38.17
CA GLU A 72 -0.99 -2.33 38.74
C GLU A 72 -0.29 -1.41 37.75
N LEU A 73 -0.12 -1.85 36.50
CA LEU A 73 0.54 -1.05 35.47
C LEU A 73 -0.38 0.05 34.94
N THR A 74 -1.68 -0.22 34.91
CA THR A 74 -2.69 0.74 34.47
C THR A 74 -2.83 1.89 35.47
N THR A 75 -2.72 1.65 36.78
CA THR A 75 -2.73 2.73 37.79
C THR A 75 -1.49 3.62 37.73
N LEU A 76 -0.35 3.09 37.25
CA LEU A 76 0.88 3.87 37.08
C LEU A 76 0.88 4.73 35.81
N HIS A 77 0.30 4.23 34.71
CA HIS A 77 0.40 4.87 33.39
C HIS A 77 -0.87 5.60 32.93
N THR A 78 -1.98 5.45 33.65
CA THR A 78 -3.30 5.95 33.21
C THR A 78 -3.96 6.79 34.28
N HIS A 79 -4.46 7.97 33.89
CA HIS A 79 -5.19 8.87 34.78
C HIS A 79 -6.64 8.42 35.05
N VAL A 80 -7.09 7.33 34.42
CA VAL A 80 -8.43 6.79 34.59
C VAL A 80 -8.40 5.77 35.73
N PRO A 81 -9.05 6.04 36.87
CA PRO A 81 -9.07 5.10 37.98
C PRO A 81 -9.84 3.82 37.62
N GLY A 82 -9.30 2.68 38.03
CA GLY A 82 -9.98 1.38 37.95
C GLY A 82 -9.95 0.67 36.58
N THR A 83 -9.30 1.24 35.56
CA THR A 83 -9.10 0.55 34.28
C THR A 83 -8.26 -0.71 34.47
N ARG A 84 -8.75 -1.83 33.96
CA ARG A 84 -8.10 -3.14 34.01
C ARG A 84 -8.63 -4.00 32.87
N GLY A 85 -7.84 -4.97 32.44
CA GLY A 85 -8.18 -5.88 31.35
C GLY A 85 -9.28 -6.86 31.74
N ALA A 86 -9.92 -7.44 30.72
CA ALA A 86 -10.98 -8.42 30.92
C ALA A 86 -10.53 -9.62 31.77
N PHE A 87 -9.30 -10.11 31.59
CA PHE A 87 -8.74 -11.23 32.35
C PHE A 87 -8.40 -10.89 33.81
N TYR A 88 -8.32 -9.61 34.16
CA TYR A 88 -8.06 -9.13 35.52
C TYR A 88 -9.32 -8.60 36.21
N GLY A 89 -10.51 -9.02 35.74
CA GLY A 89 -11.80 -8.66 36.34
C GLY A 89 -12.39 -7.32 35.87
N GLY A 90 -11.87 -6.73 34.78
CA GLY A 90 -12.39 -5.48 34.20
C GLY A 90 -13.59 -5.66 33.27
N GLY A 91 -13.93 -6.90 32.94
CA GLY A 91 -15.01 -7.23 32.00
C GLY A 91 -14.75 -6.76 30.57
N ILE A 92 -15.78 -6.86 29.71
CA ILE A 92 -15.68 -6.48 28.29
C ILE A 92 -15.70 -4.97 28.05
N GLN A 93 -15.96 -4.17 29.09
CA GLN A 93 -16.04 -2.71 28.98
C GLN A 93 -14.74 -2.11 28.47
N GLN A 94 -13.59 -2.64 28.87
CA GLN A 94 -12.29 -2.15 28.40
C GLN A 94 -12.05 -2.45 26.92
N VAL A 95 -12.46 -3.63 26.44
CA VAL A 95 -12.40 -3.97 25.02
C VAL A 95 -13.35 -3.09 24.22
N GLY A 96 -14.57 -2.86 24.72
CA GLY A 96 -15.55 -1.96 24.09
C GLY A 96 -15.03 -0.53 23.93
N LYS A 97 -14.37 0.02 24.96
CA LYS A 97 -13.72 1.34 24.89
C LYS A 97 -12.62 1.39 23.83
N GLN A 98 -11.79 0.35 23.72
CA GLN A 98 -10.74 0.29 22.69
C GLN A 98 -11.32 0.19 21.27
N LEU A 99 -12.41 -0.57 21.08
CA LEU A 99 -13.11 -0.66 19.80
C LEU A 99 -13.76 0.67 19.42
N ALA A 100 -14.44 1.34 20.36
CA ALA A 100 -15.06 2.64 20.13
C ALA A 100 -14.00 3.71 19.76
N ALA A 101 -12.87 3.73 20.48
CA ALA A 101 -11.76 4.62 20.17
C ALA A 101 -11.16 4.32 18.78
N ALA A 102 -10.98 3.04 18.44
CA ALA A 102 -10.49 2.65 17.11
C ALA A 102 -11.46 3.09 16.01
N LEU A 103 -12.77 2.87 16.19
CA LEU A 103 -13.78 3.27 15.22
C LEU A 103 -13.83 4.79 15.04
N PHE A 104 -13.73 5.55 16.12
CA PHE A 104 -13.66 7.01 16.07
C PHE A 104 -12.45 7.49 15.26
N VAL A 105 -11.27 6.93 15.50
CA VAL A 105 -10.06 7.27 14.76
C VAL A 105 -10.18 6.91 13.28
N VAL A 106 -10.79 5.77 12.95
CA VAL A 106 -11.05 5.37 11.55
C VAL A 106 -12.00 6.34 10.88
N ALA A 107 -13.15 6.63 11.49
CA ALA A 107 -14.15 7.55 10.93
C ALA A 107 -13.56 8.95 10.75
N TRP A 108 -12.84 9.47 11.74
CA TRP A 108 -12.18 10.76 11.67
C TRP A 108 -11.15 10.81 10.54
N ASN A 109 -10.28 9.81 10.43
CA ASN A 109 -9.28 9.78 9.35
C ASN A 109 -9.94 9.69 7.98
N VAL A 110 -10.98 8.88 7.80
CA VAL A 110 -11.69 8.80 6.52
C VAL A 110 -12.28 10.17 6.17
N VAL A 111 -13.02 10.80 7.08
CA VAL A 111 -13.68 12.09 6.82
C VAL A 111 -12.66 13.19 6.51
N VAL A 112 -11.64 13.35 7.36
CA VAL A 112 -10.66 14.43 7.22
C VAL A 112 -9.74 14.19 6.02
N THR A 113 -9.25 12.97 5.83
CA THR A 113 -8.35 12.66 4.71
C THR A 113 -9.08 12.81 3.37
N THR A 114 -10.31 12.31 3.27
CA THR A 114 -11.12 12.51 2.05
C THR A 114 -11.39 14.00 1.82
N GLY A 115 -11.73 14.76 2.86
CA GLY A 115 -11.92 16.21 2.74
C GLY A 115 -10.69 16.94 2.22
N ILE A 116 -9.51 16.62 2.74
CA ILE A 116 -8.23 17.24 2.31
C ILE A 116 -7.89 16.85 0.86
N ILE A 117 -8.00 15.57 0.52
CA ILE A 117 -7.69 15.07 -0.83
C ILE A 117 -8.62 15.73 -1.86
N LEU A 118 -9.93 15.84 -1.57
CA LEU A 118 -10.87 16.50 -2.47
C LEU A 118 -10.57 18.01 -2.58
N ALA A 119 -10.20 18.67 -1.49
CA ALA A 119 -9.84 20.09 -1.51
C ALA A 119 -8.57 20.35 -2.35
N VAL A 120 -7.53 19.52 -2.20
CA VAL A 120 -6.30 19.63 -2.99
C VAL A 120 -6.56 19.27 -4.46
N GLY A 121 -7.42 18.29 -4.71
CA GLY A 121 -7.78 17.84 -6.06
C GLY A 121 -8.48 18.89 -6.91
N LEU A 122 -9.01 19.96 -6.30
CA LEU A 122 -9.54 21.12 -7.02
C LEU A 122 -8.45 22.03 -7.60
N VAL A 123 -7.25 22.00 -7.01
CA VAL A 123 -6.13 22.88 -7.39
C VAL A 123 -5.10 22.13 -8.22
N ILE A 124 -4.82 20.87 -7.87
CA ILE A 124 -3.76 20.05 -8.50
C ILE A 124 -4.29 18.64 -8.76
N PRO A 125 -4.12 18.08 -9.97
CA PRO A 125 -4.44 16.68 -10.24
C PRO A 125 -3.53 15.76 -9.38
N LEU A 126 -4.13 15.06 -8.42
CA LEU A 126 -3.42 14.19 -7.47
C LEU A 126 -2.95 12.85 -8.06
N ARG A 127 -3.50 12.44 -9.21
CA ARG A 127 -3.19 11.16 -9.84
C ARG A 127 -2.68 11.41 -11.25
N MET A 128 -1.51 10.82 -11.53
CA MET A 128 -0.92 10.78 -12.86
C MET A 128 -1.85 10.00 -13.82
N PRO A 129 -1.99 10.41 -15.10
CA PRO A 129 -2.80 9.67 -16.07
C PRO A 129 -2.34 8.22 -16.22
N ASP A 130 -3.28 7.31 -16.46
CA ASP A 130 -3.03 5.85 -16.47
C ASP A 130 -1.93 5.41 -17.46
N GLU A 131 -1.72 6.16 -18.55
CA GLU A 131 -0.66 5.88 -19.51
C GLU A 131 0.74 6.16 -18.95
N GLN A 132 0.92 7.22 -18.16
CA GLN A 132 2.19 7.53 -17.51
C GLN A 132 2.41 6.65 -16.25
N LEU A 133 1.33 6.24 -15.56
CA LEU A 133 1.41 5.26 -14.48
C LEU A 133 1.96 3.89 -14.92
N ARG A 134 1.78 3.51 -16.20
CA ARG A 134 2.34 2.26 -16.75
C ARG A 134 3.84 2.33 -17.02
N ILE A 135 4.36 3.53 -17.28
CA ILE A 135 5.80 3.79 -17.45
C ILE A 135 6.47 3.88 -16.06
N GLY A 136 5.75 4.39 -15.06
CA GLY A 136 6.22 4.43 -13.68
C GLY A 136 7.17 5.61 -13.43
N ASP A 137 8.16 5.40 -12.57
CA ASP A 137 9.03 6.49 -12.08
C ASP A 137 9.85 7.15 -13.21
N ASP A 138 10.13 6.41 -14.27
CA ASP A 138 10.73 6.91 -15.53
C ASP A 138 9.94 8.06 -16.17
N ALA A 139 8.60 8.02 -16.10
CA ALA A 139 7.76 9.10 -16.64
C ALA A 139 7.67 10.32 -15.72
N ALA A 140 7.90 10.13 -14.42
CA ALA A 140 7.81 11.18 -13.42
C ALA A 140 9.14 11.91 -13.20
N HIS A 141 10.26 11.17 -13.21
CA HIS A 141 11.59 11.66 -12.84
C HIS A 141 12.65 11.43 -13.94
N GLY A 142 12.38 10.59 -14.94
CA GLY A 142 13.33 10.32 -16.04
C GLY A 142 14.52 9.43 -15.63
N GLU A 143 14.40 8.72 -14.51
CA GLU A 143 15.47 7.91 -13.91
C GLU A 143 14.99 6.48 -13.61
N GLU A 144 15.68 5.48 -14.18
CA GLU A 144 15.49 4.05 -13.87
C GLU A 144 16.12 3.75 -12.49
N ALA A 145 15.33 3.38 -11.48
CA ALA A 145 15.83 3.10 -10.12
C ALA A 145 16.80 1.90 -10.06
N TYR A 146 16.76 0.98 -11.03
CA TYR A 146 17.68 -0.14 -11.15
C TYR A 146 18.10 -0.36 -12.61
N ALA A 147 19.24 0.20 -13.03
CA ALA A 147 19.91 -0.16 -14.27
C ALA A 147 20.61 -1.54 -14.12
N LEU A 148 19.86 -2.60 -13.81
CA LEU A 148 20.45 -3.93 -13.65
C LEU A 148 20.74 -4.60 -15.01
N TRP A 149 20.12 -4.13 -16.10
CA TRP A 149 20.27 -4.68 -17.47
C TRP A 149 19.93 -3.68 -18.60
N GLY A 150 20.19 -2.38 -18.40
CA GLY A 150 19.93 -1.35 -19.42
C GLY A 150 21.17 -0.51 -19.70
N ASP A 151 21.74 -0.67 -20.89
CA ASP A 151 22.74 0.24 -21.46
C ASP A 151 22.11 1.62 -21.68
N GLY A 152 21.96 2.45 -20.63
CA GLY A 152 21.85 3.92 -20.65
C GLY A 152 20.89 4.62 -21.65
N GLU A 153 20.04 3.92 -22.38
CA GLU A 153 19.20 4.48 -23.43
C GLU A 153 17.93 5.07 -22.81
N ARG A 154 17.88 6.41 -22.77
CA ARG A 154 16.68 7.16 -22.38
C ARG A 154 15.51 6.74 -23.28
N PHE A 155 14.37 6.41 -22.67
CA PHE A 155 13.13 6.19 -23.40
C PHE A 155 12.63 7.50 -24.03
N ASP A 156 13.04 7.76 -25.27
CA ASP A 156 12.52 8.87 -26.09
C ASP A 156 11.32 8.39 -26.92
N VAL A 157 10.12 8.86 -26.54
CA VAL A 157 8.84 8.59 -27.22
C VAL A 157 8.89 9.03 -28.69
N SER A 158 9.65 10.09 -28.99
CA SER A 158 9.83 10.64 -30.34
C SER A 158 10.57 9.65 -31.24
N ARG A 159 11.52 8.89 -30.69
CA ARG A 159 12.35 7.93 -31.43
C ARG A 159 11.56 6.69 -31.83
N ARG A 160 10.61 6.22 -31.00
CA ARG A 160 9.67 5.14 -31.38
C ARG A 160 8.61 5.59 -32.37
N ALA A 161 8.11 6.83 -32.24
CA ALA A 161 7.18 7.39 -33.23
C ALA A 161 7.87 7.56 -34.60
N ALA A 162 9.12 8.03 -34.61
CA ALA A 162 9.95 8.10 -35.80
C ALA A 162 10.27 6.70 -36.36
N ALA A 163 10.66 5.75 -35.52
CA ALA A 163 10.93 4.37 -35.94
C ALA A 163 9.68 3.69 -36.54
N ARG A 164 8.50 3.86 -35.93
CA ARG A 164 7.23 3.39 -36.51
C ARG A 164 6.91 4.07 -37.83
N ALA A 165 7.17 5.37 -37.96
CA ALA A 165 6.95 6.10 -39.21
C ALA A 165 7.91 5.62 -40.31
N THR A 166 9.15 5.31 -39.95
CA THR A 166 10.15 4.73 -40.87
C THR A 166 9.77 3.31 -41.28
N GLU A 167 9.34 2.44 -40.36
CA GLU A 167 8.88 1.08 -40.67
C GLU A 167 7.63 1.08 -41.57
N VAL A 168 6.66 1.97 -41.30
CA VAL A 168 5.47 2.12 -42.15
C VAL A 168 5.84 2.67 -43.53
N GLY A 169 6.83 3.58 -43.59
CA GLY A 169 7.38 4.08 -44.84
C GLY A 169 8.04 2.98 -45.67
N ASP A 170 8.88 2.16 -45.03
CA ASP A 170 9.63 1.07 -45.67
C ASP A 170 8.70 -0.03 -46.19
N GLN A 171 7.69 -0.43 -45.41
CA GLN A 171 6.65 -1.35 -45.87
C GLN A 171 5.87 -0.82 -47.07
N SER A 172 5.62 0.51 -47.13
CA SER A 172 4.95 1.11 -48.29
C SER A 172 5.84 1.13 -49.55
N VAL A 173 7.16 1.26 -49.37
CA VAL A 173 8.14 1.25 -50.46
C VAL A 173 8.33 -0.17 -50.97
N ASP A 174 8.50 -1.15 -50.09
CA ASP A 174 8.59 -2.58 -50.44
C ASP A 174 7.31 -3.07 -51.14
N GLN A 175 6.14 -2.63 -50.68
CA GLN A 175 4.87 -2.97 -51.31
C GLN A 175 4.74 -2.33 -52.69
N ARG A 176 5.27 -1.11 -52.91
CA ARG A 176 5.36 -0.46 -54.22
C ARG A 176 6.36 -1.16 -55.14
N LEU A 177 7.53 -1.55 -54.64
CA LEU A 177 8.56 -2.26 -55.39
C LEU A 177 8.10 -3.68 -55.78
N ALA A 178 7.37 -4.37 -54.90
CA ALA A 178 6.72 -5.65 -55.17
C ALA A 178 5.62 -5.52 -56.24
N ALA A 179 4.82 -4.44 -56.21
CA ALA A 179 3.82 -4.15 -57.23
C ALA A 179 4.43 -3.75 -58.59
N MET A 180 5.65 -3.20 -58.61
CA MET A 180 6.39 -2.81 -59.82
C MET A 180 7.24 -3.94 -60.42
N GLY A 181 7.21 -5.16 -59.86
CA GLY A 181 7.80 -6.35 -60.48
C GLY A 181 9.34 -6.39 -60.54
N ALA A 182 10.04 -5.49 -59.86
CA ALA A 182 11.50 -5.45 -59.86
C ALA A 182 12.08 -6.44 -58.82
N ARG A 183 12.04 -7.74 -59.12
CA ARG A 183 12.76 -8.77 -58.34
C ARG A 183 14.26 -8.77 -58.72
N GLY A 184 15.05 -7.95 -58.02
CA GLY A 184 16.51 -8.02 -58.03
C GLY A 184 17.04 -9.15 -57.13
N ILE A 185 17.99 -9.92 -57.64
CA ILE A 185 18.53 -11.18 -57.13
C ILE A 185 19.81 -10.96 -56.28
N THR A 186 19.88 -11.62 -55.10
CA THR A 186 21.07 -12.00 -54.26
C THR A 186 21.91 -10.88 -53.62
N VAL A 187 22.53 -11.01 -52.44
CA VAL A 187 23.37 -12.10 -51.87
C VAL A 187 23.29 -12.09 -50.33
N GLN A 188 23.24 -13.27 -49.70
CA GLN A 188 23.59 -13.47 -48.29
C GLN A 188 25.12 -13.51 -48.14
N LEU A 189 25.66 -12.67 -47.25
CA LEU A 189 26.86 -12.94 -46.46
C LEU A 189 26.52 -12.68 -44.99
#